data_AF-A0A6L8TWK5-F1
#
_entry.id   AF-A0A6L8TWK5-F1
#
_cell.length_a   1.000
_cell.length_b   1.000
_cell.length_c   1.000
_cell.angle_alpha   90.00
_cell.angle_beta   90.00
_cell.angle_gamma   90.00
#
_symmetry.space_group_name_H-M   'P 1'
#
loop_
_entity.id
_entity.type
_entity.pdbx_description
1 polymer ?
#
loop_
_entity_poly.entity_id
_entity_poly.type
_entity_poly.pdbx_seq_one_letter_code
_entity_poly.pdbx_strand_id
1 'polypeptide(L)'
;KKKGAGYLLRGLRTSADFEFERAIAQINRTIMPDVETVFLLTVPEHTSVNSTIVRDIIRSGGDASRFVPAAINIHDYKGEEL
;
A
#
# COMPACT_ATOMS: atom_id res chain seq x y z
N LYS A 1 -12.91 -3.00 16.66
CA LYS A 1 -12.39 -4.26 16.06
C LYS A 1 -13.54 -5.08 15.47
N LYS A 2 -13.79 -5.04 14.15
CA LYS A 2 -14.91 -5.80 13.52
C LYS A 2 -14.59 -7.29 13.26
N LYS A 3 -13.30 -7.67 13.29
CA LYS A 3 -12.77 -9.01 12.94
C LYS A 3 -11.89 -9.64 14.03
N GLY A 4 -11.78 -9.03 15.22
CA GLY A 4 -10.94 -9.58 16.29
C GLY A 4 -9.42 -9.62 16.02
N ALA A 5 -8.93 -8.91 14.98
CA ALA A 5 -7.51 -8.90 14.65
C ALA A 5 -6.65 -8.25 15.76
N GLY A 6 -5.53 -8.91 16.09
CA GLY A 6 -4.51 -8.43 17.04
C GLY A 6 -3.27 -7.84 16.37
N TYR A 7 -3.15 -7.94 15.04
CA TYR A 7 -1.97 -7.50 14.31
C TYR A 7 -2.36 -6.66 13.10
N LEU A 8 -1.56 -5.63 12.82
CA LEU A 8 -1.61 -4.79 11.62
C LEU A 8 -0.31 -4.97 10.84
N LEU A 9 -0.39 -5.58 9.67
CA LEU A 9 0.77 -5.82 8.81
C LEU A 9 0.97 -4.65 7.84
N ARG A 10 2.20 -4.14 7.75
CA ARG A 10 2.56 -3.02 6.86
C ARG A 10 3.86 -3.33 6.10
N GLY A 11 3.86 -3.05 4.81
CA GLY A 11 5.06 -3.16 3.97
C GLY A 11 5.83 -1.84 3.94
N LEU A 12 7.16 -1.90 4.03
CA LEU A 12 8.05 -0.75 3.91
C LEU A 12 8.93 -0.93 2.67
N ARG A 13 9.01 0.09 1.82
CA ARG A 13 9.85 0.07 0.62
C ARG A 13 11.09 0.94 0.78
N THR A 14 10.97 2.01 1.57
CA THR A 14 12.05 3.00 1.77
C THR A 14 12.11 3.46 3.22
N SER A 15 13.18 4.18 3.58
CA SER A 15 13.27 4.87 4.88
C SER A 15 12.17 5.91 5.08
N ALA A 16 11.68 6.55 4.01
CA ALA A 16 10.58 7.50 4.07
C ALA A 16 9.25 6.81 4.44
N ASP A 17 8.97 5.62 3.87
CA ASP A 17 7.80 4.81 4.26
C ASP A 17 7.88 4.48 5.76
N PHE A 18 9.07 4.16 6.29
CA PHE A 18 9.25 3.82 7.71
C PHE A 18 8.87 4.98 8.63
N GLU A 19 9.34 6.19 8.38
CA GLU A 19 9.03 7.34 9.24
C GLU A 19 7.53 7.64 9.28
N PHE A 20 6.87 7.59 8.12
CA PHE A 20 5.43 7.80 8.03
C PHE A 20 4.63 6.71 8.76
N GLU A 21 4.95 5.45 8.49
CA GLU A 21 4.25 4.31 9.09
C GLU A 21 4.53 4.16 10.60
N ARG A 22 5.73 4.54 11.06
CA ARG A 22 6.09 4.57 12.48
C ARG A 22 5.20 5.54 13.25
N ALA A 23 4.93 6.73 12.71
CA ALA A 23 4.04 7.70 13.34
C ALA A 23 2.60 7.13 13.48
N ILE A 24 2.10 6.47 12.44
CA ILE A 24 0.79 5.81 12.47
C ILE A 24 0.76 4.69 13.52
N ALA A 25 1.81 3.86 13.59
CA ALA A 25 1.91 2.77 14.56
C ALA A 25 1.90 3.29 16.01
N GLN A 26 2.57 4.42 16.28
CA GLN A 26 2.57 5.05 17.61
C GLN A 26 1.18 5.55 18.01
N ILE A 27 0.45 6.17 17.08
CA ILE A 27 -0.93 6.61 17.32
C ILE A 27 -1.82 5.38 17.55
N ASN A 28 -1.73 4.36 16.70
CA ASN A 28 -2.50 3.13 16.81
C ASN A 28 -2.27 2.43 18.16
N ARG A 29 -1.04 2.41 18.66
CA ARG A 29 -0.73 1.85 19.99
C ARG A 29 -1.44 2.60 21.12
N THR A 30 -1.67 3.90 20.96
CA THR A 30 -2.38 4.72 21.96
C THR A 30 -3.89 4.44 21.93
N ILE A 31 -4.49 4.36 20.74
CA ILE A 31 -5.94 4.19 20.58
C ILE A 31 -6.40 2.72 20.63
N MET A 32 -5.49 1.78 20.35
CA MET A 32 -5.75 0.35 20.23
C MET A 32 -4.55 -0.45 20.79
N PRO A 33 -4.32 -0.43 22.12
CA PRO A 33 -3.15 -1.05 22.75
C PRO A 33 -3.05 -2.56 22.51
N ASP A 34 -4.17 -3.23 22.27
CA ASP A 34 -4.25 -4.67 21.97
C ASP A 34 -4.02 -4.99 20.48
N VAL A 35 -3.47 -4.05 19.70
CA VAL A 35 -3.10 -4.27 18.30
C VAL A 35 -1.64 -3.91 18.08
N GLU A 36 -0.87 -4.91 17.66
CA GLU A 36 0.54 -4.72 17.32
C GLU A 36 0.71 -4.42 15.84
N THR A 37 1.58 -3.47 15.50
CA THR A 37 1.94 -3.21 14.10
C THR A 37 3.22 -3.96 13.76
N VAL A 38 3.18 -4.75 12.69
CA VAL A 38 4.31 -5.56 12.20
C VAL A 38 4.74 -5.01 10.84
N PHE A 39 6.03 -4.70 10.71
CA PHE A 39 6.61 -4.19 9.48
C PHE A 39 7.35 -5.29 8.71
N LEU A 40 7.09 -5.38 7.41
CA LEU A 40 7.83 -6.23 6.48
C LEU A 40 8.60 -5.36 5.49
N LEU A 41 9.88 -5.64 5.33
CA LEU A 41 10.70 -4.97 4.33
C LEU A 41 10.42 -5.58 2.95
N THR A 42 10.21 -4.71 1.98
CA THR A 42 10.01 -5.11 0.58
C THR A 42 11.36 -5.42 -0.05
N VAL A 43 11.41 -6.44 -0.91
CA VAL A 43 12.61 -6.72 -1.71
C VAL A 43 12.86 -5.58 -2.71
N PRO A 44 14.13 -5.16 -2.92
CA PRO A 44 14.45 -4.01 -3.78
C PRO A 44 13.83 -4.06 -5.17
N GLU A 45 13.66 -5.25 -5.74
CA GLU A 45 13.12 -5.51 -7.07
C GLU A 45 11.65 -5.10 -7.23
N HIS A 46 10.92 -4.90 -6.12
CA HIS A 46 9.51 -4.50 -6.11
C HIS A 46 9.27 -3.08 -5.57
N THR A 47 10.34 -2.36 -5.23
CA THR A 47 10.28 -0.99 -4.67
C THR A 47 9.71 0.03 -5.66
N SER A 48 9.89 -0.21 -6.97
CA SER A 48 9.52 0.72 -8.05
C SER A 48 8.02 0.76 -8.35
N VAL A 49 7.24 -0.21 -7.85
CA VAL A 49 5.80 -0.26 -8.11
C VAL A 49 5.07 0.68 -7.14
N ASN A 50 4.51 1.75 -7.69
CA ASN A 50 3.68 2.70 -6.97
C ASN A 50 2.30 2.75 -7.61
N SER A 51 1.26 2.40 -6.86
CA SER A 51 -0.11 2.38 -7.40
C SER A 51 -0.58 3.76 -7.89
N THR A 52 -0.06 4.87 -7.35
CA THR A 52 -0.36 6.21 -7.86
C THR A 52 0.17 6.37 -9.28
N ILE A 53 1.44 6.02 -9.52
CA ILE A 53 2.05 6.08 -10.86
C ILE A 53 1.30 5.15 -11.82
N VAL A 54 0.97 3.92 -11.40
CA VAL A 54 0.21 2.97 -12.23
C VAL A 54 -1.16 3.55 -12.60
N ARG A 55 -1.89 4.13 -11.64
CA ARG A 55 -3.17 4.79 -11.90
C ARG A 55 -3.02 5.99 -12.84
N ASP A 56 -1.96 6.78 -12.69
CA ASP A 56 -1.71 7.95 -13.53
C ASP A 56 -1.39 7.56 -14.99
N ILE A 57 -0.66 6.45 -15.20
CA ILE A 57 -0.44 5.87 -16.53
C ILE A 57 -1.79 5.51 -17.17
N ILE A 58 -2.65 4.79 -16.44
CA ILE A 58 -3.98 4.38 -16.94
C ILE A 58 -4.85 5.61 -17.24
N ARG A 59 -4.89 6.60 -16.34
CA ARG A 59 -5.63 7.87 -16.52
C ARG A 59 -5.16 8.66 -17.72
N SER A 60 -3.87 8.59 -18.02
CA SER A 60 -3.26 9.26 -19.18
C SER A 60 -3.42 8.45 -20.49
N GLY A 61 -4.13 7.31 -20.45
CA GLY A 61 -4.34 6.43 -21.61
C GLY A 61 -3.15 5.53 -21.97
N GLY A 62 -2.17 5.39 -21.08
CA GLY A 62 -1.02 4.50 -21.26
C GLY A 62 -1.31 3.05 -20.84
N ASP A 63 -0.47 2.12 -21.30
CA ASP A 63 -0.55 0.70 -20.94
C ASP A 63 0.26 0.41 -19.66
N ALA A 64 -0.45 0.03 -18.59
CA ALA A 64 0.14 -0.35 -17.32
C ALA A 64 0.07 -1.87 -17.04
N SER A 65 -0.29 -2.70 -18.03
CA SER A 65 -0.47 -4.16 -17.90
C SER A 65 0.74 -4.88 -17.27
N ARG A 66 1.96 -4.39 -17.54
CA ARG A 66 3.21 -4.95 -16.99
C ARG A 66 3.40 -4.72 -15.48
N PHE A 67 2.66 -3.80 -14.88
CA PHE A 67 2.78 -3.43 -13.46
C PHE A 67 1.65 -4.00 -12.60
N VAL A 68 0.73 -4.76 -13.19
CA VAL A 68 -0.39 -5.40 -12.51
C VAL A 68 -0.43 -6.90 -12.78
N PRO A 69 -0.99 -7.73 -11.89
CA PRO A 69 -1.19 -9.14 -12.17
C PRO A 69 -2.10 -9.34 -13.38
N ALA A 70 -1.91 -10.43 -14.13
CA ALA A 70 -2.72 -10.76 -15.32
C ALA A 70 -4.23 -10.91 -15.05
N ALA A 71 -4.61 -11.15 -13.79
CA ALA A 71 -6.01 -11.19 -13.36
C ALA A 71 -6.69 -9.81 -13.32
N ILE A 72 -5.94 -8.72 -13.46
CA ILE A 72 -6.45 -7.35 -13.44
C ILE A 72 -6.54 -6.82 -14.87
N ASN A 73 -7.75 -6.43 -15.27
CA ASN A 73 -7.96 -5.69 -16.52
C ASN A 73 -7.80 -4.18 -16.26
N ILE A 74 -6.82 -3.55 -16.90
CA ILE A 74 -6.56 -2.11 -16.73
C ILE A 74 -7.70 -1.23 -17.26
N HIS A 75 -8.52 -1.73 -18.18
CA HIS A 75 -9.67 -1.01 -18.72
C HIS A 75 -10.87 -0.94 -17.76
N ASP A 76 -10.88 -1.76 -16.70
CA ASP A 76 -11.93 -1.72 -15.68
C ASP A 76 -11.71 -0.56 -14.69
N TYR A 77 -10.56 0.11 -14.74
CA TYR A 77 -10.24 1.22 -13.86
C TYR A 77 -11.08 2.46 -14.21
N LYS A 78 -12.11 2.73 -13.39
CA LYS A 78 -13.06 3.85 -13.59
C LYS A 78 -12.56 5.21 -13.09
N GLY A 79 -11.34 5.29 -12.58
CA GLY A 79 -10.67 6.57 -12.34
C GLY A 79 -11.26 7.47 -11.26
N GLU A 80 -12.18 7.00 -10.40
CA GLU A 80 -12.88 7.85 -9.42
C GLU A 80 -11.90 8.74 -8.63
N GLU A 81 -12.17 10.05 -8.68
CA GLU A 81 -11.53 11.07 -7.85
C GLU A 81 -11.90 10.78 -6.39
N LEU A 82 -10.88 10.55 -5.56
CA LEU A 82 -10.98 10.66 -4.11
C LEU A 82 -10.77 12.11 -3.70
#